data_AF-A0A7X4W3N4-F1
#
_entry.id   AF-A0A7X4W3N4-F1
#
_cell.length_a   1.000
_cell.length_b   1.000
_cell.length_c   1.000
_cell.angle_alpha   90.00
_cell.angle_beta   90.00
_cell.angle_gamma   90.00
#
_symmetry.space_group_name_H-M   'P 1'
#
loop_
_entity.id
_entity.type
_entity.pdbx_description
1 polymer ?
#
loop_
_entity_poly.entity_id
_entity_poly.type
_entity_poly.pdbx_seq_one_letter_code
_entity_poly.pdbx_strand_id
1 'polypeptide(L)'
;MRKERLIVPVVVGLALVWAVAQYAASLLFERELLRTLNDLEARGELVVEREDVERGWLSSSGRVLIAPLLGDGWQLSFTYTARHGVLSTRLDGEIQPTLGPAQRRLFGDALPSTAPRWHARYQTLGGALKGSVGLSPFVVRQGQRELDFQGGQVTFGGEYGDWWLRARLKPLRLTDGVVTLEAGPASLESRYAYTADAHHFTQHDLLRLDRVSWSQPDLELDGSELVYRSRMELDDSELLIDGELNLGEVLAADQVLLTGGATAQFSRVDAEALRTLLRRLREEVMTGGSDTPTPRQLIERLDPEFKALLQDSPRLDVTAVALDSPMLGLSAQGEGALIFDPRRLDELSVSRLDDPAEQARWRSRLDGDFVWREVPTVVALWLGLPLDTRELAVDVVRGKVRVNGRPLPPLWR
;
A
#
# COMPACT_ATOMS: atom_id res chain seq x y z
N MET A 1 1.74 -44.25 -55.21
CA MET A 1 1.06 -42.94 -55.04
C MET A 1 -0.15 -43.07 -54.11
N ARG A 2 -0.05 -42.76 -52.80
CA ARG A 2 -1.24 -42.55 -51.92
C ARG A 2 -0.99 -42.05 -50.47
N LYS A 3 0.25 -41.92 -49.99
CA LYS A 3 0.53 -41.35 -48.65
C LYS A 3 0.93 -39.86 -48.67
N GLU A 4 1.69 -39.42 -49.67
CA GLU A 4 2.13 -38.02 -49.80
C GLU A 4 0.98 -37.03 -50.07
N ARG A 5 -0.08 -37.46 -50.76
CA ARG A 5 -1.28 -36.62 -51.02
C ARG A 5 -2.17 -36.41 -49.79
N LEU A 6 -1.96 -37.16 -48.71
CA LEU A 6 -2.73 -37.05 -47.46
C LEU A 6 -1.98 -36.24 -46.40
N ILE A 7 -0.64 -36.19 -46.48
CA ILE A 7 0.20 -35.38 -45.60
C ILE A 7 -0.05 -33.89 -45.84
N VAL A 8 -0.10 -33.45 -47.10
CA VAL A 8 -0.33 -32.04 -47.44
C VAL A 8 -1.66 -31.50 -46.87
N PRO A 9 -2.83 -32.12 -47.09
CA PRO A 9 -4.09 -31.63 -46.52
C PRO A 9 -4.15 -31.75 -44.99
N VAL A 10 -3.46 -32.73 -44.39
CA VAL A 10 -3.36 -32.84 -42.92
C VAL A 10 -2.50 -31.72 -42.35
N VAL A 11 -1.35 -31.41 -42.96
CA VAL A 11 -0.47 -30.31 -42.56
C VAL A 11 -1.14 -28.96 -42.77
N VAL A 12 -1.86 -28.76 -43.88
CA VAL A 12 -2.64 -27.56 -44.14
C VAL A 12 -3.78 -27.43 -43.12
N GLY A 13 -4.49 -28.51 -42.80
CA GLY A 13 -5.51 -28.52 -41.76
C GLY A 13 -4.96 -28.18 -40.38
N LEU A 14 -3.82 -28.75 -39.99
CA LEU A 14 -3.10 -28.43 -38.75
C LEU A 14 -2.64 -26.97 -38.70
N ALA A 15 -2.13 -26.45 -39.82
CA ALA A 15 -1.73 -25.05 -39.92
C ALA A 15 -2.93 -24.09 -39.79
N LEU A 16 -4.09 -24.46 -40.35
CA LEU A 16 -5.33 -23.68 -40.25
C LEU A 16 -5.89 -23.70 -38.82
N VAL A 17 -5.91 -24.86 -38.16
CA VAL A 17 -6.31 -25.00 -36.75
C VAL A 17 -5.35 -24.23 -35.84
N TRP A 18 -4.04 -24.36 -36.07
CA TRP A 18 -3.03 -23.58 -35.36
C TRP A 18 -3.24 -22.08 -35.57
N ALA A 19 -3.54 -21.65 -36.79
CA ALA A 19 -3.74 -20.24 -37.10
C ALA A 19 -4.98 -19.64 -36.43
N VAL A 20 -6.10 -20.38 -36.46
CA VAL A 20 -7.34 -20.00 -35.77
C VAL A 20 -7.12 -19.97 -34.25
N ALA A 21 -6.45 -20.99 -33.69
CA ALA A 21 -6.18 -21.04 -32.26
C ALA A 21 -5.23 -19.91 -31.81
N GLN A 22 -4.24 -19.57 -32.64
CA GLN A 22 -3.33 -18.46 -32.43
C GLN A 22 -4.07 -17.10 -32.48
N TYR A 23 -4.97 -16.91 -33.44
CA TYR A 23 -5.78 -15.69 -33.55
C TYR A 23 -6.78 -15.54 -32.40
N ALA A 24 -7.41 -16.65 -31.99
CA ALA A 24 -8.27 -16.67 -30.82
C ALA A 24 -7.48 -16.33 -29.55
N ALA A 25 -6.26 -16.86 -29.39
CA ALA A 25 -5.39 -16.56 -28.25
C ALA A 25 -4.99 -15.07 -28.18
N SER A 26 -4.68 -14.43 -29.32
CA SER A 26 -4.40 -12.99 -29.35
C SER A 26 -5.63 -12.16 -28.96
N LEU A 27 -6.83 -12.53 -29.43
CA LEU A 27 -8.07 -11.84 -29.07
C LEU A 27 -8.41 -12.01 -27.58
N LEU A 28 -8.24 -13.22 -27.04
CA LEU A 28 -8.47 -13.50 -25.63
C LEU A 28 -7.50 -12.72 -24.73
N PHE A 29 -6.22 -12.66 -25.12
CA PHE A 29 -5.24 -11.85 -24.42
C PHE A 29 -5.63 -10.37 -24.42
N GLU A 30 -5.97 -9.78 -25.57
CA GLU A 30 -6.33 -8.37 -25.67
C GLU A 30 -7.59 -8.03 -24.84
N ARG A 31 -8.58 -8.92 -24.86
CA ARG A 31 -9.78 -8.79 -24.04
C ARG A 31 -9.46 -8.83 -22.55
N GLU A 32 -8.61 -9.77 -22.12
CA GLU A 32 -8.27 -9.94 -20.71
C GLU A 32 -7.35 -8.83 -20.20
N LEU A 33 -6.44 -8.33 -21.04
CA LEU A 33 -5.64 -7.15 -20.74
C LEU A 33 -6.53 -5.93 -20.51
N LEU A 34 -7.45 -5.64 -21.44
CA LEU A 34 -8.39 -4.52 -21.28
C LEU A 34 -9.27 -4.69 -20.04
N ARG A 35 -9.76 -5.90 -19.77
CA ARG A 35 -10.54 -6.19 -18.57
C ARG A 35 -9.74 -5.95 -17.29
N THR A 36 -8.50 -6.43 -17.23
CA THR A 36 -7.61 -6.23 -16.06
C THR A 36 -7.29 -4.76 -15.83
N LEU A 37 -7.07 -3.99 -16.91
CA LEU A 37 -6.82 -2.55 -16.81
C LEU A 37 -8.07 -1.80 -16.34
N ASN A 38 -9.24 -2.14 -16.86
CA ASN A 38 -10.51 -1.56 -16.41
C ASN A 38 -10.81 -1.89 -14.95
N ASP A 39 -10.49 -3.10 -14.47
CA ASP A 39 -10.65 -3.48 -13.07
C ASP A 39 -9.67 -2.73 -12.15
N LEU A 40 -8.42 -2.58 -12.60
CA LEU A 40 -7.41 -1.80 -11.87
C LEU A 40 -7.84 -0.34 -11.75
N GLU A 41 -8.40 0.21 -12.83
CA GLU A 41 -9.02 1.52 -12.84
C GLU A 41 -10.24 1.54 -11.90
N ALA A 42 -11.10 0.50 -11.92
CA ALA A 42 -12.32 0.36 -11.14
C ALA A 42 -12.10 0.50 -9.62
N ARG A 43 -10.92 0.12 -9.11
CA ARG A 43 -10.48 0.30 -7.71
C ARG A 43 -10.55 1.75 -7.22
N GLY A 44 -10.58 2.74 -8.13
CA GLY A 44 -10.97 4.13 -7.80
C GLY A 44 -9.82 5.05 -7.41
N GLU A 45 -8.58 4.56 -7.41
CA GLU A 45 -7.40 5.34 -6.97
C GLU A 45 -6.48 5.76 -8.13
N LEU A 46 -6.67 5.17 -9.31
CA LEU A 46 -5.74 5.24 -10.44
C LEU A 46 -6.46 5.56 -11.74
N VAL A 47 -5.82 6.34 -12.60
CA VAL A 47 -6.18 6.50 -14.02
C VAL A 47 -5.27 5.58 -14.83
N VAL A 48 -5.87 4.80 -15.73
CA VAL A 48 -5.15 3.84 -16.55
C VAL A 48 -5.42 4.14 -18.02
N GLU A 49 -4.40 4.60 -18.73
CA GLU A 49 -4.48 4.88 -20.16
C GLU A 49 -3.60 3.91 -20.96
N ARG A 50 -4.02 3.63 -22.20
CA ARG A 50 -3.27 2.77 -23.11
C ARG A 50 -2.98 3.51 -24.40
N GLU A 51 -1.71 3.68 -24.69
CA GLU A 51 -1.18 4.42 -25.83
C GLU A 51 -0.37 3.51 -26.78
N ASP A 52 -0.08 4.03 -27.97
CA ASP A 52 0.82 3.41 -28.96
C ASP A 52 0.49 1.93 -29.25
N VAL A 53 -0.80 1.62 -29.33
CA VAL A 53 -1.27 0.23 -29.40
C VAL A 53 -1.18 -0.33 -30.82
N GLU A 54 -0.27 -1.28 -31.00
CA GLU A 54 -0.22 -2.09 -32.23
C GLU A 54 -0.80 -3.48 -31.94
N ARG A 55 -1.90 -3.83 -32.63
CA ARG A 55 -2.53 -5.15 -32.51
C ARG A 55 -2.13 -6.00 -33.70
N GLY A 56 -1.42 -7.09 -33.44
CA GLY A 56 -1.05 -8.07 -34.45
C GLY A 56 -1.43 -9.49 -34.03
N TRP A 57 -1.44 -10.38 -35.00
CA TRP A 57 -1.79 -11.79 -34.79
C TRP A 57 -0.69 -12.59 -34.08
N LEU A 58 0.59 -12.33 -34.42
CA LEU A 58 1.74 -13.00 -33.79
C LEU A 58 2.31 -12.18 -32.63
N SER A 59 2.16 -10.86 -32.68
CA SER A 59 2.61 -9.97 -31.63
C SER A 59 1.71 -8.76 -31.51
N SER A 60 1.48 -8.31 -30.28
CA SER A 60 0.93 -6.99 -29.99
C SER A 60 1.90 -6.20 -29.12
N SER A 61 1.83 -4.88 -29.19
CA SER A 61 2.68 -3.99 -28.40
C SER A 61 1.87 -2.77 -27.95
N GLY A 62 2.43 -2.03 -27.00
CA GLY A 62 1.91 -0.74 -26.60
C GLY A 62 2.50 -0.26 -25.30
N ARG A 63 1.95 0.85 -24.82
CA ARG A 63 2.31 1.47 -23.56
C ARG A 63 1.07 1.59 -22.69
N VAL A 64 1.20 1.18 -21.43
CA VAL A 64 0.21 1.46 -20.39
C VAL A 64 0.76 2.58 -19.53
N LEU A 65 -0.05 3.60 -19.31
CA LEU A 65 0.22 4.71 -18.40
C LEU A 65 -0.69 4.55 -17.19
N ILE A 66 -0.11 4.55 -16.01
CA ILE A 66 -0.83 4.59 -14.75
C ILE A 66 -0.46 5.89 -14.06
N ALA A 67 -1.46 6.68 -13.71
CA ALA A 67 -1.29 7.90 -12.95
C ALA A 67 -2.18 7.83 -11.71
N PRO A 68 -1.81 8.50 -10.60
CA PRO A 68 -2.73 8.69 -9.50
C PRO A 68 -3.94 9.47 -10.01
N LEU A 69 -5.11 9.17 -9.47
CA LEU A 69 -6.32 9.94 -9.77
C LEU A 69 -6.16 11.41 -9.33
N LEU A 70 -5.34 11.66 -8.30
CA LEU A 70 -5.12 13.00 -7.74
C LEU A 70 -3.68 13.50 -7.92
N GLY A 71 -3.58 14.62 -8.63
CA GLY A 71 -2.36 15.39 -8.84
C GLY A 71 -1.36 14.73 -9.79
N ASP A 72 -0.26 15.44 -10.05
CA ASP A 72 0.77 15.01 -11.02
C ASP A 72 2.04 14.54 -10.29
N GLY A 73 1.88 13.98 -9.09
CA GLY A 73 3.00 13.64 -8.21
C GLY A 73 3.90 12.55 -8.78
N TRP A 74 3.32 11.62 -9.52
CA TRP A 74 4.02 10.55 -10.22
C TRP A 74 3.19 10.06 -11.40
N GLN A 75 3.86 9.44 -12.37
CA GLN A 75 3.20 8.65 -13.41
C GLN A 75 4.10 7.44 -13.69
N LEU A 76 3.48 6.30 -13.99
CA LEU A 76 4.17 5.05 -14.20
C LEU A 76 3.82 4.53 -15.59
N SER A 77 4.82 4.52 -16.46
CA SER A 77 4.67 3.96 -17.79
C SER A 77 5.26 2.56 -17.87
N PHE A 78 4.52 1.64 -18.48
CA PHE A 78 4.92 0.28 -18.74
C PHE A 78 4.81 0.03 -20.23
N THR A 79 5.93 -0.19 -20.89
CA THR A 79 5.89 -0.73 -22.26
C THR A 79 5.63 -2.23 -22.19
N TYR A 80 4.91 -2.77 -23.17
CA TYR A 80 4.78 -4.21 -23.33
C TYR A 80 4.94 -4.59 -24.80
N THR A 81 5.61 -5.73 -25.01
CA THR A 81 5.58 -6.49 -26.26
C THR A 81 5.06 -7.88 -25.91
N ALA A 82 3.86 -8.20 -26.39
CA ALA A 82 3.23 -9.50 -26.24
C ALA A 82 3.51 -10.35 -27.47
N ARG A 83 4.22 -11.46 -27.32
CA ARG A 83 4.41 -12.47 -28.38
C ARG A 83 3.39 -13.59 -28.15
N HIS A 84 2.40 -13.67 -29.01
CA HIS A 84 1.30 -14.61 -28.89
C HIS A 84 1.75 -16.03 -29.25
N GLY A 85 1.23 -17.00 -28.52
CA GLY A 85 1.32 -18.41 -28.82
C GLY A 85 -0.03 -19.06 -28.56
N VAL A 86 -0.26 -20.23 -29.15
CA VAL A 86 -1.54 -20.95 -29.04
C VAL A 86 -1.96 -21.19 -27.58
N LEU A 87 -1.02 -21.58 -26.72
CA LEU A 87 -1.30 -21.92 -25.32
C LEU A 87 -0.89 -20.84 -24.33
N SER A 88 0.00 -19.93 -24.73
CA SER A 88 0.53 -18.89 -23.85
C SER A 88 1.04 -17.70 -24.64
N THR A 89 0.84 -16.51 -24.09
CA THR A 89 1.43 -15.26 -24.58
C THR A 89 2.59 -14.86 -23.65
N ARG A 90 3.76 -14.56 -24.22
CA ARG A 90 4.90 -14.03 -23.45
C ARG A 90 4.91 -12.51 -23.56
N LEU A 91 5.07 -11.83 -22.45
CA LEU A 91 5.18 -10.38 -22.37
C LEU A 91 6.57 -10.00 -21.89
N ASP A 92 7.14 -8.96 -22.46
CA ASP A 92 8.33 -8.29 -21.97
C ASP A 92 8.24 -6.78 -22.19
N GLY A 93 8.93 -6.02 -21.35
CA GLY A 93 8.96 -4.57 -21.46
C GLY A 93 9.77 -3.90 -20.38
N GLU A 94 9.63 -2.58 -20.30
CA GLU A 94 10.36 -1.72 -19.38
C GLU A 94 9.37 -0.89 -18.55
N ILE A 95 9.76 -0.64 -17.29
CA ILE A 95 9.00 0.20 -16.37
C ILE A 95 9.73 1.52 -16.23
N GLN A 96 9.03 2.62 -16.52
CA GLN A 96 9.60 3.96 -16.47
C GLN A 96 8.68 4.86 -15.65
N PRO A 97 8.97 5.00 -14.34
CA PRO A 97 8.32 6.00 -13.49
C PRO A 97 8.82 7.38 -13.85
N THR A 98 7.93 8.36 -13.76
CA THR A 98 8.22 9.79 -13.81
C THR A 98 7.71 10.45 -12.53
N LEU A 99 8.39 11.49 -12.08
CA LEU A 99 8.12 12.18 -10.81
C LEU A 99 7.83 13.66 -11.03
N GLY A 100 6.85 14.14 -10.26
CA GLY A 100 6.44 15.53 -10.17
C GLY A 100 5.77 16.07 -11.44
N PRO A 101 5.30 17.32 -11.40
CA PRO A 101 4.57 17.95 -12.51
C PRO A 101 5.43 18.11 -13.77
N ALA A 102 6.76 18.15 -13.63
CA ALA A 102 7.69 18.17 -14.76
C ALA A 102 7.92 16.79 -15.40
N GLN A 103 7.28 15.73 -14.87
CA GLN A 103 7.39 14.34 -15.32
C GLN A 103 8.84 13.88 -15.54
N ARG A 104 9.74 14.23 -14.61
CA ARG A 104 11.16 13.87 -14.70
C ARG A 104 11.31 12.35 -14.54
N ARG A 105 12.06 11.69 -15.43
CA ARG A 105 12.21 10.23 -15.37
C ARG A 105 12.95 9.80 -14.12
N LEU A 106 12.41 8.83 -13.40
CA LEU A 106 13.06 8.30 -12.20
C LEU A 106 14.39 7.66 -12.56
N PHE A 107 14.38 6.69 -13.47
CA PHE A 107 15.59 6.03 -13.96
C PHE A 107 16.18 6.82 -15.14
N GLY A 108 17.47 7.17 -15.04
CA GLY A 108 18.19 7.97 -16.03
C GLY A 108 18.36 9.43 -15.60
N ASP A 109 17.27 10.11 -15.23
CA ASP A 109 17.35 11.54 -14.88
C ASP A 109 17.54 11.76 -13.38
N ALA A 110 16.72 11.11 -12.52
CA ALA A 110 16.78 11.29 -11.07
C ALA A 110 17.70 10.27 -10.38
N LEU A 111 17.70 9.02 -10.86
CA LEU A 111 18.53 7.92 -10.39
C LEU A 111 19.53 7.53 -11.49
N PRO A 112 20.82 7.34 -11.16
CA PRO A 112 21.83 6.87 -12.11
C PRO A 112 21.72 5.35 -12.32
N SER A 113 20.55 4.88 -12.74
CA SER A 113 20.24 3.48 -12.97
C SER A 113 19.38 3.29 -14.21
N THR A 114 19.43 2.10 -14.79
CA THR A 114 18.61 1.74 -15.94
C THR A 114 17.18 1.42 -15.51
N ALA A 115 16.23 1.72 -16.40
CA ALA A 115 14.85 1.33 -16.19
C ALA A 115 14.73 -0.19 -15.99
N PRO A 116 14.01 -0.66 -14.96
CA PRO A 116 13.87 -2.09 -14.71
C PRO A 116 13.05 -2.74 -15.81
N ARG A 117 13.54 -3.88 -16.26
CA ARG A 117 12.84 -4.74 -17.21
C ARG A 117 11.91 -5.67 -16.47
N TRP A 118 10.77 -5.92 -17.08
CA TRP A 118 9.80 -6.88 -16.60
C TRP A 118 9.48 -7.89 -17.69
N HIS A 119 9.08 -9.07 -17.24
CA HIS A 119 8.60 -10.10 -18.13
C HIS A 119 7.44 -10.84 -17.48
N ALA A 120 6.48 -11.26 -18.30
CA ALA A 120 5.36 -12.05 -17.85
C ALA A 120 4.97 -13.12 -18.86
N ARG A 121 4.16 -14.05 -18.40
CA ARG A 121 3.56 -15.10 -19.21
C ARG A 121 2.10 -15.21 -18.85
N TYR A 122 1.26 -15.02 -19.85
CA TYR A 122 -0.17 -15.25 -19.78
C TYR A 122 -0.47 -16.64 -20.35
N GLN A 123 -1.17 -17.48 -19.59
CA GLN A 123 -1.64 -18.78 -20.03
C GLN A 123 -3.05 -18.63 -20.60
N THR A 124 -3.21 -18.86 -21.91
CA THR A 124 -4.49 -18.69 -22.61
C THR A 124 -5.56 -19.64 -22.05
N LEU A 125 -5.16 -20.86 -21.70
CA LEU A 125 -5.98 -21.82 -20.97
C LEU A 125 -5.85 -21.54 -19.48
N GLY A 126 -6.94 -21.10 -18.85
CA GLY A 126 -6.99 -20.76 -17.43
C GLY A 126 -6.88 -19.28 -17.10
N GLY A 127 -6.41 -18.44 -18.03
CA GLY A 127 -6.35 -16.98 -17.83
C GLY A 127 -5.31 -16.51 -16.81
N ALA A 128 -4.36 -17.38 -16.44
CA ALA A 128 -3.38 -17.08 -15.41
C ALA A 128 -2.22 -16.22 -15.96
N LEU A 129 -1.90 -15.13 -15.26
CA LEU A 129 -0.72 -14.30 -15.51
C LEU A 129 0.35 -14.60 -14.45
N LYS A 130 1.61 -14.71 -14.86
CA LYS A 130 2.76 -14.75 -13.94
C LYS A 130 3.88 -13.91 -14.50
N GLY A 131 4.45 -13.03 -13.70
CA GLY A 131 5.53 -12.14 -14.11
C GLY A 131 6.53 -11.84 -13.02
N SER A 132 7.61 -11.18 -13.42
CA SER A 132 8.58 -10.63 -12.49
C SER A 132 9.28 -9.40 -13.04
N VAL A 133 9.77 -8.59 -12.11
CA VAL A 133 10.54 -7.38 -12.32
C VAL A 133 11.84 -7.52 -11.54
N GLY A 134 12.97 -7.29 -12.20
CA GLY A 134 14.26 -7.17 -11.53
C GLY A 134 14.56 -5.70 -11.24
N LEU A 135 14.92 -5.38 -10.00
CA LEU A 135 15.34 -4.04 -9.59
C LEU A 135 16.87 -3.99 -9.51
N SER A 136 17.48 -3.17 -10.35
CA SER A 136 18.92 -2.97 -10.37
C SER A 136 19.39 -2.15 -9.17
N PRO A 137 20.59 -2.45 -8.62
CA PRO A 137 21.19 -1.62 -7.60
C PRO A 137 21.52 -0.22 -8.14
N PHE A 138 21.54 0.77 -7.25
CA PHE A 138 21.95 2.13 -7.59
C PHE A 138 22.43 2.88 -6.36
N VAL A 139 23.27 3.90 -6.59
CA VAL A 139 23.74 4.81 -5.54
C VAL A 139 23.43 6.23 -5.96
N VAL A 140 22.71 6.98 -5.13
CA VAL A 140 22.44 8.41 -5.32
C VAL A 140 23.25 9.19 -4.31
N ARG A 141 23.97 10.22 -4.78
CA ARG A 141 24.73 11.13 -3.93
C ARG A 141 24.22 12.55 -4.10
N GLN A 142 23.92 13.21 -2.97
CA GLN A 142 23.53 14.61 -2.92
C GLN A 142 24.29 15.30 -1.77
N GLY A 143 25.44 15.89 -2.09
CA GLY A 143 26.35 16.44 -1.07
C GLY A 143 26.93 15.32 -0.21
N GLN A 144 26.71 15.39 1.11
CA GLN A 144 27.10 14.34 2.08
C GLN A 144 26.06 13.21 2.20
N ARG A 145 24.87 13.38 1.60
CA ARG A 145 23.83 12.37 1.64
C ARG A 145 24.04 11.32 0.56
N GLU A 146 24.03 10.06 0.97
CA GLU A 146 24.13 8.90 0.09
C GLU A 146 22.98 7.93 0.36
N LEU A 147 22.30 7.53 -0.70
CA LEU A 147 21.33 6.44 -0.71
C LEU A 147 21.89 5.31 -1.56
N ASP A 148 22.21 4.18 -0.94
CA ASP A 148 22.68 2.96 -1.57
C ASP A 148 21.58 1.89 -1.51
N PHE A 149 21.02 1.57 -2.67
CA PHE A 149 20.03 0.52 -2.83
C PHE A 149 20.67 -0.69 -3.53
N GLN A 150 20.66 -1.85 -2.88
CA GLN A 150 21.34 -3.04 -3.39
C GLN A 150 20.53 -3.86 -4.40
N GLY A 151 19.33 -3.41 -4.77
CA GLY A 151 18.47 -4.07 -5.75
C GLY A 151 17.39 -4.95 -5.12
N GLY A 152 16.71 -5.74 -5.96
CA GLY A 152 15.63 -6.61 -5.51
C GLY A 152 14.92 -7.30 -6.65
N GLN A 153 13.87 -8.04 -6.31
CA GLN A 153 13.00 -8.70 -7.27
C GLN A 153 11.56 -8.63 -6.80
N VAL A 154 10.66 -8.33 -7.73
CA VAL A 154 9.22 -8.45 -7.55
C VAL A 154 8.72 -9.55 -8.45
N THR A 155 7.92 -10.46 -7.90
CA THR A 155 7.19 -11.49 -8.64
C THR A 155 5.71 -11.28 -8.40
N PHE A 156 4.90 -11.45 -9.42
CA PHE A 156 3.46 -11.26 -9.32
C PHE A 156 2.75 -12.28 -10.20
N GLY A 157 1.49 -12.52 -9.92
CA GLY A 157 0.66 -13.34 -10.78
C GLY A 157 -0.71 -13.52 -10.18
N GLY A 158 -1.53 -14.29 -10.87
CA GLY A 158 -2.92 -14.43 -10.49
C GLY A 158 -3.80 -14.79 -11.65
N GLU A 159 -5.07 -14.89 -11.34
CA GLU A 159 -6.17 -15.05 -12.28
C GLU A 159 -7.17 -13.91 -12.02
N TYR A 160 -8.16 -13.78 -12.90
CA TYR A 160 -9.22 -12.82 -12.70
C TYR A 160 -9.86 -12.99 -11.32
N GLY A 161 -9.92 -11.91 -10.53
CA GLY A 161 -10.47 -11.93 -9.17
C GLY A 161 -9.52 -12.40 -8.07
N ASP A 162 -8.28 -12.83 -8.37
CA ASP A 162 -7.30 -13.28 -7.34
C ASP A 162 -5.85 -13.08 -7.81
N TRP A 163 -5.19 -12.11 -7.20
CA TRP A 163 -3.82 -11.69 -7.48
C TRP A 163 -2.91 -11.90 -6.28
N TRP A 164 -1.66 -12.25 -6.53
CA TRP A 164 -0.62 -12.28 -5.53
C TRP A 164 0.61 -11.49 -6.01
N LEU A 165 1.31 -10.89 -5.07
CA LEU A 165 2.56 -10.16 -5.26
C LEU A 165 3.55 -10.60 -4.17
N ARG A 166 4.78 -10.84 -4.58
CA ARG A 166 5.91 -11.12 -3.67
C ARG A 166 7.08 -10.26 -4.07
N ALA A 167 7.48 -9.34 -3.20
CA ALA A 167 8.71 -8.56 -3.35
C ALA A 167 9.77 -9.05 -2.37
N ARG A 168 11.01 -9.12 -2.85
CA ARG A 168 12.21 -9.33 -2.03
C ARG A 168 13.19 -8.22 -2.36
N LEU A 169 13.44 -7.35 -1.39
CA LEU A 169 14.36 -6.24 -1.51
C LEU A 169 15.63 -6.57 -0.73
N LYS A 170 16.78 -6.28 -1.34
CA LYS A 170 18.05 -6.33 -0.65
C LYS A 170 18.19 -5.11 0.27
N PRO A 171 19.19 -5.10 1.17
CA PRO A 171 19.41 -3.98 2.06
C PRO A 171 19.48 -2.62 1.34
N LEU A 172 18.92 -1.62 2.00
CA LEU A 172 18.97 -0.21 1.67
C LEU A 172 19.79 0.49 2.75
N ARG A 173 20.75 1.30 2.35
CA ARG A 173 21.52 2.15 3.26
C ARG A 173 21.32 3.61 2.91
N LEU A 174 20.92 4.41 3.89
CA LEU A 174 20.83 5.86 3.80
C LEU A 174 21.81 6.46 4.79
N THR A 175 22.64 7.39 4.36
CA THR A 175 23.52 8.15 5.24
C THR A 175 23.52 9.62 4.86
N ASP A 176 23.73 10.49 5.85
CA ASP A 176 24.01 11.92 5.64
C ASP A 176 25.45 12.31 5.97
N GLY A 177 26.32 11.31 6.21
CA GLY A 177 27.71 11.45 6.62
C GLY A 177 27.92 11.37 8.14
N VAL A 178 26.88 11.61 8.95
CA VAL A 178 26.94 11.53 10.43
C VAL A 178 26.03 10.42 10.93
N VAL A 179 24.84 10.33 10.37
CA VAL A 179 23.83 9.35 10.68
C VAL A 179 23.79 8.32 9.56
N THR A 180 23.64 7.05 9.91
CA THR A 180 23.41 5.95 8.98
C THR A 180 22.18 5.16 9.40
N LEU A 181 21.27 4.95 8.47
CA LEU A 181 20.14 4.04 8.56
C LEU A 181 20.37 2.90 7.55
N GLU A 182 20.44 1.66 8.01
CA GLU A 182 20.41 0.49 7.15
C GLU A 182 19.14 -0.30 7.42
N ALA A 183 18.43 -0.70 6.37
CA ALA A 183 17.20 -1.48 6.47
C ALA A 183 17.21 -2.60 5.45
N GLY A 184 16.98 -3.82 5.91
CA GLY A 184 16.82 -4.98 5.07
C GLY A 184 17.73 -6.16 5.43
N PRO A 185 17.60 -7.30 4.73
CA PRO A 185 16.65 -7.57 3.65
C PRO A 185 15.18 -7.43 4.05
N ALA A 186 14.33 -7.10 3.07
CA ALA A 186 12.90 -6.97 3.29
C ALA A 186 12.12 -7.87 2.32
N SER A 187 11.00 -8.42 2.79
CA SER A 187 10.07 -9.16 1.95
C SER A 187 8.64 -8.67 2.17
N LEU A 188 7.89 -8.57 1.08
CA LEU A 188 6.46 -8.27 1.10
C LEU A 188 5.76 -9.38 0.36
N GLU A 189 4.80 -10.03 1.01
CA GLU A 189 3.84 -10.93 0.37
C GLU A 189 2.47 -10.29 0.46
N SER A 190 1.77 -10.17 -0.66
CA SER A 190 0.43 -9.61 -0.74
C SER A 190 -0.44 -10.54 -1.57
N ARG A 191 -1.69 -10.75 -1.14
CA ARG A 191 -2.72 -11.42 -1.93
C ARG A 191 -4.00 -10.60 -1.90
N TYR A 192 -4.54 -10.32 -3.07
CA TYR A 192 -5.72 -9.51 -3.29
C TYR A 192 -6.75 -10.31 -4.07
N ALA A 193 -7.88 -10.61 -3.43
CA ALA A 193 -9.00 -11.28 -4.08
C ALA A 193 -10.22 -10.36 -4.10
N TYR A 194 -10.95 -10.33 -5.21
CA TYR A 194 -12.03 -9.37 -5.43
C TYR A 194 -13.13 -9.93 -6.35
N THR A 195 -14.33 -9.37 -6.23
CA THR A 195 -15.46 -9.64 -7.14
C THR A 195 -15.53 -8.58 -8.24
N ALA A 196 -16.45 -8.75 -9.19
CA ALA A 196 -16.70 -7.73 -10.23
C ALA A 196 -16.85 -6.32 -9.61
N ASP A 197 -16.26 -5.33 -10.29
CA ASP A 197 -16.22 -3.91 -9.88
C ASP A 197 -15.60 -3.66 -8.49
N ALA A 198 -14.81 -4.61 -7.98
CA ALA A 198 -14.25 -4.62 -6.63
C ALA A 198 -15.32 -4.44 -5.53
N HIS A 199 -16.55 -4.91 -5.78
CA HIS A 199 -17.67 -4.76 -4.85
C HIS A 199 -17.36 -5.39 -3.48
N HIS A 200 -16.86 -6.62 -3.49
CA HIS A 200 -16.18 -7.23 -2.34
C HIS A 200 -14.71 -7.39 -2.66
N PHE A 201 -13.86 -7.15 -1.66
CA PHE A 201 -12.45 -7.51 -1.79
C PHE A 201 -11.85 -7.91 -0.45
N THR A 202 -10.80 -8.72 -0.53
CA THR A 202 -9.93 -9.07 0.59
C THR A 202 -8.48 -8.87 0.18
N GLN A 203 -7.69 -8.24 1.05
CA GLN A 203 -6.25 -8.08 0.88
C GLN A 203 -5.54 -8.62 2.11
N HIS A 204 -4.57 -9.50 1.91
CA HIS A 204 -3.71 -10.02 2.96
C HIS A 204 -2.29 -9.61 2.66
N ASP A 205 -1.65 -8.88 3.57
CA ASP A 205 -0.26 -8.45 3.42
C ASP A 205 0.60 -8.97 4.58
N LEU A 206 1.82 -9.39 4.25
CA LEU A 206 2.87 -9.78 5.17
C LEU A 206 4.14 -9.05 4.77
N LEU A 207 4.53 -8.05 5.55
CA LEU A 207 5.80 -7.37 5.45
C LEU A 207 6.74 -7.93 6.50
N ARG A 208 7.93 -8.39 6.09
CA ARG A 208 9.02 -8.77 6.97
C ARG A 208 10.24 -7.93 6.67
N LEU A 209 10.85 -7.39 7.70
CA LEU A 209 12.09 -6.64 7.62
C LEU A 209 13.06 -7.24 8.61
N ASP A 210 14.09 -7.90 8.08
CA ASP A 210 14.95 -8.79 8.87
C ASP A 210 15.82 -8.01 9.85
N ARG A 211 16.32 -6.84 9.41
CA ARG A 211 17.14 -5.95 10.23
C ARG A 211 16.88 -4.48 9.89
N VAL A 212 16.93 -3.65 10.92
CA VAL A 212 17.02 -2.19 10.84
C VAL A 212 18.12 -1.73 11.77
N SER A 213 19.14 -1.06 11.27
CA SER A 213 20.16 -0.44 12.12
C SER A 213 20.12 1.08 11.96
N TRP A 214 20.23 1.77 13.08
CA TRP A 214 20.37 3.22 13.16
C TRP A 214 21.65 3.53 13.92
N SER A 215 22.57 4.23 13.28
CA SER A 215 23.86 4.61 13.87
C SER A 215 24.04 6.11 13.77
N GLN A 216 24.32 6.74 14.91
CA GLN A 216 24.73 8.13 15.06
C GLN A 216 25.79 8.23 16.18
N PRO A 217 26.55 9.33 16.30
CA PRO A 217 27.75 9.38 17.16
C PRO A 217 27.60 8.88 18.60
N ASP A 218 26.43 9.05 19.21
CA ASP A 218 26.17 8.68 20.61
C ASP A 218 25.06 7.63 20.78
N LEU A 219 24.56 7.05 19.68
CA LEU A 219 23.46 6.09 19.75
C LEU A 219 23.53 5.11 18.57
N GLU A 220 23.56 3.83 18.92
CA GLU A 220 23.42 2.72 17.98
C GLU A 220 22.20 1.89 18.40
N LEU A 221 21.29 1.71 17.46
CA LEU A 221 20.09 0.89 17.60
C LEU A 221 20.09 -0.18 16.53
N ASP A 222 19.86 -1.43 16.94
CA ASP A 222 19.79 -2.58 16.05
C ASP A 222 18.47 -3.31 16.29
N GLY A 223 17.49 -3.08 15.41
CA GLY A 223 16.24 -3.81 15.34
C GLY A 223 16.36 -5.08 14.50
N SER A 224 15.77 -6.16 14.97
CA SER A 224 15.67 -7.44 14.28
C SER A 224 14.22 -7.91 14.18
N GLU A 225 13.92 -8.61 13.08
CA GLU A 225 12.65 -9.31 12.84
C GLU A 225 11.39 -8.44 13.04
N LEU A 226 11.29 -7.34 12.30
CA LEU A 226 10.06 -6.57 12.23
C LEU A 226 9.08 -7.28 11.29
N VAL A 227 7.93 -7.72 11.81
CA VAL A 227 6.90 -8.40 11.02
C VAL A 227 5.58 -7.67 11.17
N TYR A 228 5.06 -7.17 10.05
CA TYR A 228 3.73 -6.57 9.97
C TYR A 228 2.81 -7.45 9.13
N ARG A 229 1.64 -7.78 9.68
CA ARG A 229 0.55 -8.45 8.97
C ARG A 229 -0.65 -7.54 8.90
N SER A 230 -1.29 -7.47 7.76
CA SER A 230 -2.59 -6.82 7.64
C SER A 230 -3.58 -7.67 6.86
N ARG A 231 -4.85 -7.56 7.26
CA ARG A 231 -5.99 -8.07 6.53
C ARG A 231 -6.97 -6.92 6.33
N MET A 232 -7.27 -6.61 5.08
CA MET A 232 -8.31 -5.66 4.71
C MET A 232 -9.45 -6.43 4.06
N GLU A 233 -10.68 -6.13 4.43
CA GLU A 233 -11.88 -6.78 3.92
C GLU A 233 -12.97 -5.73 3.71
N LEU A 234 -13.49 -5.63 2.49
CA LEU A 234 -14.67 -4.85 2.15
C LEU A 234 -15.79 -5.82 1.78
N ASP A 235 -16.87 -5.81 2.54
CA ASP A 235 -18.07 -6.60 2.29
C ASP A 235 -19.28 -5.71 1.94
N ASP A 236 -20.50 -6.25 1.98
CA ASP A 236 -21.73 -5.49 1.70
C ASP A 236 -21.97 -4.34 2.69
N SER A 237 -21.43 -4.44 3.90
CA SER A 237 -21.73 -3.57 5.04
C SER A 237 -20.62 -2.59 5.38
N GLU A 238 -19.38 -3.06 5.55
CA GLU A 238 -18.30 -2.22 6.04
C GLU A 238 -16.92 -2.60 5.46
N LEU A 239 -15.98 -1.67 5.62
CA LEU A 239 -14.55 -1.91 5.47
C LEU A 239 -13.95 -2.24 6.84
N LEU A 240 -13.33 -3.41 6.95
CA LEU A 240 -12.57 -3.88 8.11
C LEU A 240 -11.07 -3.90 7.77
N ILE A 241 -10.23 -3.41 8.68
CA ILE A 241 -8.76 -3.48 8.58
C ILE A 241 -8.20 -4.01 9.88
N ASP A 242 -7.68 -5.24 9.85
CA ASP A 242 -6.89 -5.82 10.94
C ASP A 242 -5.40 -5.61 10.67
N GLY A 243 -4.67 -5.18 11.71
CA GLY A 243 -3.22 -5.00 11.68
C GLY A 243 -2.56 -5.67 12.89
N GLU A 244 -1.49 -6.40 12.65
CA GLU A 244 -0.64 -7.01 13.67
C GLU A 244 0.82 -6.62 13.39
N LEU A 245 1.45 -6.00 14.37
CA LEU A 245 2.87 -5.64 14.35
C LEU A 245 3.59 -6.49 15.40
N ASN A 246 4.60 -7.23 14.97
CA ASN A 246 5.54 -7.91 15.85
C ASN A 246 6.92 -7.30 15.68
N LEU A 247 7.55 -7.02 16.81
CA LEU A 247 8.89 -6.49 16.97
C LEU A 247 9.70 -7.58 17.66
N GLY A 248 10.72 -8.11 16.98
CA GLY A 248 11.66 -9.07 17.57
C GLY A 248 12.47 -8.44 18.69
N GLU A 249 13.74 -8.16 18.47
CA GLU A 249 14.57 -7.45 19.45
C GLU A 249 15.09 -6.15 18.83
N VAL A 250 14.90 -5.05 19.55
CA VAL A 250 15.62 -3.79 19.33
C VAL A 250 16.70 -3.71 20.39
N LEU A 251 17.95 -3.73 19.95
CA LEU A 251 19.13 -3.62 20.79
C LEU A 251 19.59 -2.16 20.83
N ALA A 252 20.09 -1.72 21.98
CA ALA A 252 20.85 -0.49 22.15
C ALA A 252 22.09 -0.82 22.99
N ALA A 253 23.29 -0.48 22.50
CA ALA A 253 24.55 -0.85 23.16
C ALA A 253 24.62 -2.35 23.57
N ASP A 254 24.28 -3.23 22.64
CA ASP A 254 24.24 -4.70 22.81
C ASP A 254 23.26 -5.21 23.90
N GLN A 255 22.30 -4.40 24.34
CA GLN A 255 21.26 -4.79 25.30
C GLN A 255 19.86 -4.63 24.70
N VAL A 256 18.93 -5.53 25.04
CA VAL A 256 17.54 -5.47 24.55
C VAL A 256 16.84 -4.24 25.14
N LEU A 257 16.65 -3.24 24.28
CA LEU A 257 15.90 -2.02 24.55
C LEU A 257 14.39 -2.25 24.43
N LEU A 258 13.93 -2.97 23.40
CA LEU A 258 12.50 -3.13 23.15
C LEU A 258 12.20 -4.45 22.43
N THR A 259 11.14 -5.14 22.84
CA THR A 259 10.57 -6.31 22.16
C THR A 259 9.06 -6.33 22.34
N GLY A 260 8.34 -7.04 21.47
CA GLY A 260 6.92 -7.32 21.68
C GLY A 260 6.06 -7.10 20.45
N GLY A 261 4.83 -6.63 20.63
CA GLY A 261 3.91 -6.43 19.52
C GLY A 261 2.66 -5.64 19.86
N ALA A 262 1.92 -5.31 18.81
CA ALA A 262 0.65 -4.59 18.88
C ALA A 262 -0.33 -5.15 17.85
N THR A 263 -1.60 -5.23 18.23
CA THR A 263 -2.72 -5.62 17.37
C THR A 263 -3.78 -4.53 17.42
N ALA A 264 -4.27 -4.15 16.24
CA ALA A 264 -5.31 -3.15 16.11
C ALA A 264 -6.28 -3.52 14.98
N GLN A 265 -7.53 -3.12 15.14
CA GLN A 265 -8.60 -3.28 14.16
C GLN A 265 -9.25 -1.93 13.92
N PHE A 266 -9.41 -1.56 12.66
CA PHE A 266 -10.20 -0.40 12.24
C PHE A 266 -11.48 -0.89 11.56
N SER A 267 -12.63 -0.42 12.03
CA SER A 267 -13.96 -0.89 11.63
C SER A 267 -14.97 0.26 11.54
N ARG A 268 -16.21 -0.06 11.15
CA ARG A 268 -17.35 0.86 11.05
C ARG A 268 -17.16 1.95 10.02
N VAL A 269 -16.59 1.57 8.89
CA VAL A 269 -16.51 2.42 7.71
C VAL A 269 -17.53 1.88 6.71
N ASP A 270 -18.60 2.62 6.49
CA ASP A 270 -19.70 2.20 5.62
C ASP A 270 -19.21 1.90 4.19
N ALA A 271 -19.53 0.70 3.70
CA ALA A 271 -19.05 0.22 2.42
C ALA A 271 -19.66 1.01 1.24
N GLU A 272 -20.92 1.41 1.34
CA GLU A 272 -21.60 2.14 0.26
C GLU A 272 -21.14 3.59 0.16
N ALA A 273 -20.87 4.24 1.28
CA ALA A 273 -20.26 5.56 1.36
C ALA A 273 -18.85 5.54 0.75
N LEU A 274 -18.06 4.48 1.00
CA LEU A 274 -16.74 4.32 0.39
C LEU A 274 -16.83 4.15 -1.13
N ARG A 275 -17.70 3.26 -1.62
CA ARG A 275 -17.93 3.07 -3.06
C ARG A 275 -18.42 4.35 -3.71
N THR A 276 -19.31 5.08 -3.05
CA THR A 276 -19.83 6.37 -3.53
C THR A 276 -18.74 7.43 -3.58
N LEU A 277 -17.89 7.54 -2.54
CA LEU A 277 -16.75 8.45 -2.53
C LEU A 277 -15.81 8.15 -3.70
N LEU A 278 -15.40 6.90 -3.90
CA LEU A 278 -14.50 6.49 -4.98
C LEU A 278 -15.11 6.77 -6.37
N ARG A 279 -16.40 6.49 -6.55
CA ARG A 279 -17.12 6.79 -7.80
C ARG A 279 -17.16 8.30 -8.07
N ARG A 280 -17.52 9.11 -7.06
CA ARG A 280 -17.58 10.58 -7.17
C ARG A 280 -16.22 11.21 -7.41
N LEU A 281 -15.20 10.72 -6.72
CA LEU A 281 -13.81 11.10 -6.93
C LEU A 281 -13.41 10.89 -8.39
N ARG A 282 -13.77 9.75 -8.99
CA ARG A 282 -13.52 9.49 -10.41
C ARG A 282 -14.30 10.41 -11.32
N GLU A 283 -15.60 10.59 -11.08
CA GLU A 283 -16.43 11.51 -11.86
C GLU A 283 -15.80 12.91 -11.91
N GLU A 284 -15.40 13.46 -10.75
CA GLU A 284 -14.80 14.79 -10.66
C GLU A 284 -13.47 14.91 -11.42
N VAL A 285 -12.63 13.87 -11.40
CA VAL A 285 -11.35 13.88 -12.10
C VAL A 285 -11.53 13.70 -13.61
N MET A 286 -12.40 12.80 -14.05
CA MET A 286 -12.62 12.52 -15.47
C MET A 286 -13.37 13.67 -16.18
N THR A 287 -14.21 14.41 -15.46
CA THR A 287 -14.91 15.58 -16.01
C THR A 287 -14.03 16.85 -16.02
N GLY A 288 -12.87 16.81 -15.34
CA GLY A 288 -11.99 17.96 -15.11
C GLY A 288 -11.22 18.47 -16.34
N GLY A 289 -11.00 17.66 -17.38
CA GLY A 289 -10.31 18.09 -18.60
C GLY A 289 -9.02 18.89 -18.31
N SER A 290 -8.81 20.01 -19.02
CA SER A 290 -7.67 20.93 -18.80
C SER A 290 -7.82 21.86 -17.58
N ASP A 291 -8.89 21.72 -16.80
CA ASP A 291 -9.23 22.56 -15.65
C ASP A 291 -9.38 21.66 -14.40
N THR A 292 -8.38 20.79 -14.20
CA THR A 292 -8.35 19.82 -13.10
C THR A 292 -8.51 20.55 -11.76
N PRO A 293 -9.54 20.25 -10.97
CA PRO A 293 -9.75 20.91 -9.68
C PRO A 293 -8.52 20.72 -8.79
N THR A 294 -8.09 21.79 -8.14
CA THR A 294 -7.02 21.69 -7.14
C THR A 294 -7.42 20.68 -6.04
N PRO A 295 -6.46 20.02 -5.35
CA PRO A 295 -6.78 19.06 -4.30
C PRO A 295 -7.74 19.63 -3.25
N ARG A 296 -7.61 20.92 -2.92
CA ARG A 296 -8.52 21.61 -2.00
C ARG A 296 -9.95 21.72 -2.54
N GLN A 297 -10.12 22.14 -3.79
CA GLN A 297 -11.43 22.24 -4.44
C GLN A 297 -12.10 20.87 -4.56
N LEU A 298 -11.31 19.82 -4.80
CA LEU A 298 -11.83 18.47 -4.87
C LEU A 298 -12.29 17.98 -3.49
N ILE A 299 -11.49 18.20 -2.45
CA ILE A 299 -11.90 17.90 -1.07
C ILE A 299 -13.16 18.69 -0.71
N GLU A 300 -13.30 19.95 -1.13
CA GLU A 300 -14.52 20.74 -0.93
C GLU A 300 -15.75 20.12 -1.61
N ARG A 301 -15.60 19.58 -2.83
CA ARG A 301 -16.68 18.92 -3.57
C ARG A 301 -17.08 17.58 -2.97
N LEU A 302 -16.11 16.84 -2.44
CA LEU A 302 -16.28 15.51 -1.86
C LEU A 302 -16.52 15.53 -0.34
N ASP A 303 -16.58 16.72 0.28
CA ASP A 303 -16.83 16.89 1.71
C ASP A 303 -18.09 16.13 2.19
N PRO A 304 -19.22 16.09 1.43
CA PRO A 304 -20.37 15.27 1.80
C PRO A 304 -20.07 13.77 1.85
N GLU A 305 -19.36 13.25 0.85
CA GLU A 305 -19.00 11.83 0.77
C GLU A 305 -17.98 11.44 1.86
N PHE A 306 -17.02 12.30 2.18
CA PHE A 306 -16.12 12.08 3.32
C PHE A 306 -16.88 12.06 4.65
N LYS A 307 -17.89 12.92 4.83
CA LYS A 307 -18.73 12.91 6.03
C LYS A 307 -19.59 11.65 6.11
N ALA A 308 -20.09 11.16 4.98
CA ALA A 308 -20.85 9.91 4.94
C ALA A 308 -20.03 8.72 5.47
N LEU A 309 -18.74 8.64 5.15
CA LEU A 309 -17.83 7.60 5.71
C LEU A 309 -17.75 7.61 7.23
N LEU A 310 -17.94 8.78 7.85
CA LEU A 310 -17.80 8.98 9.29
C LEU A 310 -19.12 8.82 10.04
N GLN A 311 -20.24 8.69 9.31
CA GLN A 311 -21.59 8.70 9.87
C GLN A 311 -21.82 7.53 10.84
N ASP A 312 -21.23 6.38 10.55
CA ASP A 312 -21.38 5.16 11.35
C ASP A 312 -20.37 5.03 12.50
N SER A 313 -19.72 6.14 12.85
CA SER A 313 -18.81 6.24 14.00
C SER A 313 -17.62 5.27 13.85
N PRO A 314 -16.69 5.55 12.90
CA PRO A 314 -15.49 4.76 12.73
C PRO A 314 -14.75 4.52 14.03
N ARG A 315 -14.24 3.31 14.19
CA ARG A 315 -13.67 2.82 15.43
C ARG A 315 -12.32 2.16 15.19
N LEU A 316 -11.34 2.53 16.00
CA LEU A 316 -10.04 1.89 16.09
C LEU A 316 -9.94 1.17 17.43
N ASP A 317 -10.03 -0.15 17.40
CA ASP A 317 -9.81 -1.02 18.55
C ASP A 317 -8.35 -1.44 18.61
N VAL A 318 -7.66 -1.12 19.69
CA VAL A 318 -6.32 -1.63 19.99
C VAL A 318 -6.51 -2.83 20.92
N THR A 319 -6.60 -4.02 20.33
CA THR A 319 -6.95 -5.27 21.03
C THR A 319 -5.89 -5.67 22.05
N ALA A 320 -4.61 -5.53 21.68
CA ALA A 320 -3.51 -5.83 22.58
C ALA A 320 -2.24 -5.08 22.14
N VAL A 321 -1.57 -4.48 23.11
CA VAL A 321 -0.19 -4.01 23.06
C VAL A 321 0.55 -4.75 24.15
N ALA A 322 1.64 -5.40 23.80
CA ALA A 322 2.52 -6.07 24.74
C ALA A 322 3.95 -5.73 24.34
N LEU A 323 4.51 -4.71 24.97
CA LEU A 323 5.87 -4.24 24.74
C LEU A 323 6.68 -4.44 26.03
N ASP A 324 7.91 -4.88 25.89
CA ASP A 324 8.82 -5.05 27.00
C ASP A 324 10.15 -4.36 26.69
N SER A 325 10.69 -3.67 27.69
CA SER A 325 11.96 -2.96 27.65
C SER A 325 12.83 -3.42 28.81
N PRO A 326 13.52 -4.55 28.68
CA PRO A 326 14.40 -5.09 29.73
C PRO A 326 15.46 -4.09 30.18
N MET A 327 16.08 -3.37 29.24
CA MET A 327 17.10 -2.36 29.55
C MET A 327 16.58 -1.23 30.45
N LEU A 328 15.31 -0.82 30.28
CA LEU A 328 14.68 0.22 31.11
C LEU A 328 13.91 -0.37 32.30
N GLY A 329 13.76 -1.70 32.37
CA GLY A 329 12.89 -2.38 33.33
C GLY A 329 11.43 -1.97 33.19
N LEU A 330 10.96 -1.68 31.96
CA LEU A 330 9.60 -1.24 31.69
C LEU A 330 8.85 -2.30 30.89
N SER A 331 7.64 -2.62 31.30
CA SER A 331 6.70 -3.38 30.48
C SER A 331 5.44 -2.52 30.22
N ALA A 332 4.90 -2.64 29.02
CA ALA A 332 3.67 -2.00 28.61
C ALA A 332 2.69 -3.04 28.07
N GLN A 333 1.66 -3.32 28.86
CA GLN A 333 0.54 -4.17 28.47
C GLN A 333 -0.72 -3.32 28.42
N GLY A 334 -1.35 -3.19 27.26
CA GLY A 334 -2.53 -2.37 27.17
C GLY A 334 -3.49 -2.73 26.06
N GLU A 335 -4.70 -2.24 26.21
CA GLU A 335 -5.81 -2.41 25.27
C GLU A 335 -6.65 -1.14 25.31
N GLY A 336 -7.47 -0.91 24.28
CA GLY A 336 -8.38 0.22 24.28
C GLY A 336 -9.09 0.42 22.98
N ALA A 337 -9.88 1.48 22.90
CA ALA A 337 -10.61 1.86 21.71
C ALA A 337 -10.61 3.37 21.53
N LEU A 338 -10.57 3.81 20.27
CA LEU A 338 -10.82 5.19 19.86
C LEU A 338 -12.01 5.19 18.91
N ILE A 339 -12.98 6.05 19.19
CA ILE A 339 -14.25 6.15 18.48
C ILE A 339 -14.44 7.59 18.02
N PHE A 340 -14.94 7.76 16.81
CA PHE A 340 -15.31 9.06 16.27
C PHE A 340 -16.79 9.38 16.53
N ASP A 341 -17.10 10.56 17.07
CA ASP A 341 -18.46 11.06 17.31
C ASP A 341 -19.08 11.68 16.04
N PRO A 342 -20.09 11.03 15.42
CA PRO A 342 -20.69 11.48 14.16
C PRO A 342 -21.77 12.56 14.35
N ARG A 343 -22.06 13.03 15.56
CA ARG A 343 -23.12 14.03 15.75
C ARG A 343 -22.71 15.37 15.14
N ARG A 344 -23.59 16.03 14.39
CA ARG A 344 -23.31 17.37 13.82
C ARG A 344 -22.07 17.39 12.92
N LEU A 345 -21.98 16.43 11.99
CA LEU A 345 -20.93 16.39 10.95
C LEU A 345 -20.95 17.62 10.03
N ASP A 346 -22.10 18.29 9.91
CA ASP A 346 -22.26 19.54 9.18
C ASP A 346 -21.41 20.69 9.75
N GLU A 347 -21.07 20.64 11.04
CA GLU A 347 -20.17 21.62 11.68
C GLU A 347 -18.68 21.39 11.38
N LEU A 348 -18.32 20.25 10.79
CA LEU A 348 -16.96 19.91 10.41
C LEU A 348 -16.72 20.21 8.94
N SER A 349 -15.48 20.46 8.56
CA SER A 349 -15.09 20.65 7.17
C SER A 349 -13.74 20.00 6.91
N VAL A 350 -13.70 19.04 5.99
CA VAL A 350 -12.46 18.33 5.63
C VAL A 350 -11.53 19.27 4.87
N SER A 351 -12.08 20.16 4.04
CA SER A 351 -11.32 21.13 3.23
C SER A 351 -10.63 22.24 4.03
N ARG A 352 -10.93 22.35 5.33
CA ARG A 352 -10.35 23.32 6.24
C ARG A 352 -9.43 22.67 7.28
N LEU A 353 -9.00 21.43 7.08
CA LEU A 353 -8.05 20.74 7.96
C LEU A 353 -6.68 21.43 8.05
N ASP A 354 -6.39 22.41 7.19
CA ASP A 354 -5.23 23.30 7.29
C ASP A 354 -5.37 24.34 8.44
N ASP A 355 -6.59 24.67 8.87
CA ASP A 355 -6.86 25.58 9.98
C ASP A 355 -6.71 24.86 11.34
N PRO A 356 -5.82 25.33 12.24
CA PRO A 356 -5.68 24.77 13.59
C PRO A 356 -6.99 24.73 14.39
N ALA A 357 -7.91 25.68 14.16
CA ALA A 357 -9.21 25.69 14.82
C ALA A 357 -10.13 24.56 14.31
N GLU A 358 -10.09 24.26 13.02
CA GLU A 358 -10.79 23.12 12.42
C GLU A 358 -10.17 21.80 12.91
N GLN A 359 -8.84 21.68 12.91
CA GLN A 359 -8.16 20.50 13.48
C GLN A 359 -8.55 20.26 14.94
N ALA A 360 -8.72 21.33 15.73
CA ALA A 360 -9.21 21.22 17.10
C ALA A 360 -10.66 20.73 17.16
N ARG A 361 -11.54 21.16 16.24
CA ARG A 361 -12.91 20.63 16.10
C ARG A 361 -12.91 19.15 15.76
N TRP A 362 -12.11 18.73 14.80
CA TRP A 362 -11.94 17.31 14.42
C TRP A 362 -11.45 16.46 15.58
N ARG A 363 -10.35 16.87 16.23
CA ARG A 363 -9.86 16.19 17.44
C ARG A 363 -10.93 16.12 18.50
N SER A 364 -11.75 17.16 18.66
CA SER A 364 -12.82 17.19 19.65
C SER A 364 -13.94 16.16 19.44
N ARG A 365 -13.95 15.47 18.29
CA ARG A 365 -14.88 14.37 17.99
C ARG A 365 -14.32 13.00 18.32
N LEU A 366 -13.06 12.92 18.74
CA LEU A 366 -12.44 11.66 19.13
C LEU A 366 -12.67 11.45 20.62
N ASP A 367 -13.29 10.33 20.94
CA ASP A 367 -13.43 9.82 22.30
C ASP A 367 -12.79 8.44 22.37
N GLY A 368 -12.12 8.11 23.45
CA GLY A 368 -11.42 6.85 23.59
C GLY A 368 -11.12 6.50 25.03
N ASP A 369 -10.86 5.23 25.25
CA ASP A 369 -10.53 4.66 26.55
C ASP A 369 -9.46 3.59 26.33
N PHE A 370 -8.32 3.75 26.99
CA PHE A 370 -7.21 2.82 26.94
C PHE A 370 -6.76 2.49 28.35
N VAL A 371 -6.44 1.23 28.57
CA VAL A 371 -5.95 0.74 29.85
C VAL A 371 -4.54 0.23 29.66
N TRP A 372 -3.59 0.79 30.41
CA TRP A 372 -2.26 0.23 30.58
C TRP A 372 -2.21 -0.50 31.93
N ARG A 373 -2.02 -1.81 31.88
CA ARG A 373 -1.85 -2.71 33.02
C ARG A 373 -0.38 -2.91 33.37
N GLU A 374 -0.12 -3.18 34.63
CA GLU A 374 1.24 -3.44 35.17
C GLU A 374 2.19 -2.26 34.95
N VAL A 375 1.68 -1.04 35.19
CA VAL A 375 2.43 0.19 34.98
C VAL A 375 3.69 0.20 35.85
N PRO A 376 4.89 0.38 35.27
CA PRO A 376 6.12 0.45 36.04
C PRO A 376 6.12 1.63 37.02
N THR A 377 6.65 1.42 38.23
CA THR A 377 6.68 2.46 39.30
C THR A 377 7.31 3.78 38.85
N VAL A 378 8.31 3.73 37.96
CA VAL A 378 8.96 4.93 37.41
C VAL A 378 8.02 5.77 36.53
N VAL A 379 7.13 5.12 35.77
CA VAL A 379 6.11 5.81 34.96
C VAL A 379 5.08 6.46 35.87
N ALA A 380 4.63 5.76 36.91
CA ALA A 380 3.74 6.33 37.92
C ALA A 380 4.37 7.58 38.58
N LEU A 381 5.66 7.51 38.94
CA LEU A 381 6.40 8.64 39.51
C LEU A 381 6.48 9.84 38.55
N TRP A 382 6.83 9.61 37.28
CA TRP A 382 6.90 10.68 36.27
C TRP A 382 5.57 11.39 36.04
N LEU A 383 4.47 10.65 36.16
CA LEU A 383 3.12 11.18 36.02
C LEU A 383 2.56 11.77 37.33
N GLY A 384 3.36 11.76 38.41
CA GLY A 384 2.93 12.26 39.73
C GLY A 384 1.80 11.44 40.34
N LEU A 385 1.73 10.15 40.01
CA LEU A 385 0.76 9.19 40.50
C LEU A 385 1.32 8.42 41.72
N PRO A 386 0.44 7.83 42.56
CA PRO A 386 0.85 6.95 43.65
C PRO A 386 1.73 5.80 43.16
N LEU A 387 2.75 5.41 43.93
CA LEU A 387 3.71 4.37 43.53
C LEU A 387 3.10 2.95 43.47
N ASP A 388 1.92 2.77 44.06
CA ASP A 388 1.11 1.56 44.00
C ASP A 388 0.15 1.54 42.79
N THR A 389 0.23 2.53 41.89
CA THR A 389 -0.54 2.56 40.65
C THR A 389 -0.13 1.39 39.75
N ARG A 390 -0.99 0.38 39.66
CA ARG A 390 -0.80 -0.79 38.78
C ARG A 390 -1.49 -0.65 37.43
N GLU A 391 -2.44 0.25 37.34
CA GLU A 391 -3.27 0.46 36.17
C GLU A 391 -3.37 1.95 35.88
N LEU A 392 -3.23 2.29 34.61
CA LEU A 392 -3.31 3.65 34.11
C LEU A 392 -4.38 3.70 33.02
N ALA A 393 -5.50 4.32 33.37
CA ALA A 393 -6.58 4.62 32.44
C ALA A 393 -6.23 5.91 31.67
N VAL A 394 -6.10 5.80 30.36
CA VAL A 394 -5.91 6.91 29.43
C VAL A 394 -7.22 7.16 28.72
N ASP A 395 -7.95 8.18 29.14
CA ASP A 395 -9.17 8.60 28.46
C ASP A 395 -8.86 9.67 27.41
N VAL A 396 -9.40 9.54 26.21
CA VAL A 396 -9.51 10.64 25.26
C VAL A 396 -10.94 11.16 25.37
N VAL A 397 -11.12 12.38 25.87
CA VAL A 397 -12.45 13.00 25.97
C VAL A 397 -12.45 14.26 25.15
N ARG A 398 -13.20 14.24 24.04
CA ARG A 398 -13.22 15.31 23.04
C ARG A 398 -11.81 15.71 22.62
N GLY A 399 -11.00 14.72 22.25
CA GLY A 399 -9.62 14.91 21.78
C GLY A 399 -8.63 15.36 22.84
N LYS A 400 -9.03 15.49 24.10
CA LYS A 400 -8.13 15.81 25.21
C LYS A 400 -7.80 14.54 25.97
N VAL A 401 -6.51 14.23 26.02
CA VAL A 401 -6.00 13.06 26.75
C VAL A 401 -6.00 13.34 28.25
N ARG A 402 -6.55 12.42 29.01
CA ARG A 402 -6.59 12.41 30.47
C ARG A 402 -5.96 11.09 30.94
N VAL A 403 -5.27 11.15 32.05
CA VAL A 403 -4.66 9.99 32.71
C VAL A 403 -5.26 9.88 34.10
N ASN A 404 -5.89 8.75 34.42
CA ASN A 404 -6.60 8.51 35.68
C ASN A 404 -7.56 9.68 36.03
N GLY A 405 -8.31 10.15 35.03
CA GLY A 405 -9.24 11.28 35.16
C GLY A 405 -8.61 12.67 35.26
N ARG A 406 -7.27 12.81 35.24
CA ARG A 406 -6.58 14.12 35.28
C ARG A 406 -6.10 14.51 33.89
N PRO A 407 -6.21 15.79 33.46
CA PRO A 407 -5.59 16.21 32.21
C PRO A 407 -4.08 15.97 32.27
N LEU A 408 -3.49 15.45 31.19
CA LEU A 408 -2.04 15.30 31.11
C LEU A 408 -1.38 16.67 31.31
N PRO A 409 -0.34 16.77 32.16
CA PRO A 409 0.50 17.96 32.17
C PRO A 409 1.07 18.18 30.75
N PRO A 410 1.25 19.44 30.31
CA PRO A 410 1.79 19.72 28.99
C PRO A 410 3.15 19.03 28.85
N LEU A 411 3.24 18.06 27.93
CA LEU A 411 4.43 17.21 27.81
C LEU A 411 5.66 17.96 27.28
N TRP A 412 5.49 19.16 26.73
CA TRP A 412 6.58 20.08 26.39
C TRP A 412 6.16 21.54 26.65
N ARG A 413 7.11 22.40 27.05
CA ARG A 413 6.99 23.86 27.05
C ARG A 413 7.79 24.45 25.90
#